data_AF-A0A7C4GV54-F1
#
_entry.id   AF-A0A7C4GV54-F1
#
_cell.length_a   1.000
_cell.length_b   1.000
_cell.length_c   1.000
_cell.angle_alpha   90.00
_cell.angle_beta   90.00
_cell.angle_gamma   90.00
#
_symmetry.space_group_name_H-M   'P 1'
#
loop_
_entity.id
_entity.type
_entity.pdbx_description
1 polymer ?
#
loop_
_entity_poly.entity_id
_entity_poly.type
_entity_poly.pdbx_seq_one_letter_code
_entity_poly.pdbx_strand_id
1 'polypeptide(L)'
;MVEETPGKVEEGFRKNIGKKMFFALILGLVIVLATTVITLLLLNRPEPLVSSELSENVKYNHPGDYNLSINVNGMIRNYWIHVPIGYDDKTPLPLVIVLHWWGGNSKSVEEYTGFSRKADREKFIVIYPQGTGTDPTWNAGFCCGQALQNRVNDVEFIRRIVKKTMEDLKIDPKRVYVAGVSNGGMMAHRLGAELSDIFAAIAVVSGSIGKSSSGRLIIANPSKPVSVIIFHGEKDELVPYNGGGSMGYFFASINETALFWARANNCSQNPVIEISSNRRIVKTTYTGGLNNTEVVLYTITDGGHDIWNSAGIPMTDLIWDFFKKHPKQ
;
A
#
# COMPACT_ATOMS: atom_id res chain seq x y z
N MET A 1 85.75 -15.67 6.43
CA MET A 1 84.55 -16.53 6.38
C MET A 1 83.58 -15.97 7.39
N VAL A 2 82.45 -15.44 6.93
CA VAL A 2 81.44 -14.81 7.80
C VAL A 2 80.53 -15.92 8.33
N GLU A 3 80.43 -16.03 9.65
CA GLU A 3 79.50 -16.93 10.36
C GLU A 3 78.04 -16.48 10.13
N GLU A 4 77.21 -17.39 9.62
CA GLU A 4 75.75 -17.21 9.63
C GLU A 4 75.21 -17.57 11.02
N THR A 5 74.50 -16.63 11.64
CA THR A 5 73.89 -16.78 12.98
C THR A 5 72.54 -17.52 12.89
N PRO A 6 72.21 -18.44 13.83
CA PRO A 6 70.99 -19.28 13.75
C PRO A 6 69.66 -18.53 13.97
N GLY A 7 69.69 -17.24 14.32
CA GLY A 7 68.51 -16.50 14.80
C GLY A 7 67.48 -16.10 13.73
N LYS A 8 67.84 -16.08 12.43
CA LYS A 8 66.94 -15.57 11.38
C LYS A 8 65.89 -16.57 10.91
N VAL A 9 66.11 -17.88 11.11
CA VAL A 9 65.15 -18.92 10.67
C VAL A 9 64.00 -19.09 11.67
N GLU A 10 64.28 -18.98 12.98
CA GLU A 10 63.26 -19.10 14.04
C GLU A 10 62.27 -17.92 14.07
N GLU A 11 62.76 -16.71 13.77
CA GLU A 11 61.94 -15.49 13.80
C GLU A 11 60.93 -15.46 12.64
N GLY A 12 61.31 -15.94 11.45
CA GLY A 12 60.42 -16.10 10.30
C GLY A 12 59.32 -17.15 10.52
N PHE A 13 59.64 -18.24 11.23
CA PHE A 13 58.69 -19.31 11.53
C PHE A 13 57.62 -18.87 12.54
N ARG A 14 58.03 -18.18 13.62
CA ARG A 14 57.12 -17.59 14.63
C ARG A 14 56.18 -16.54 14.02
N LYS A 15 56.66 -15.70 13.09
CA LYS A 15 55.84 -14.67 12.42
C LYS A 15 54.76 -15.26 11.50
N ASN A 16 55.06 -16.37 10.83
CA ASN A 16 54.12 -17.08 9.97
C ASN A 16 53.05 -17.86 10.76
N ILE A 17 53.44 -18.47 11.89
CA ILE A 17 52.49 -19.13 12.80
C ILE A 17 51.54 -18.10 13.44
N GLY A 18 52.07 -16.95 13.88
CA GLY A 18 51.26 -15.85 14.43
C GLY A 18 50.23 -15.30 13.44
N LYS A 19 50.61 -15.13 12.16
CA LYS A 19 49.65 -14.72 11.11
C LYS A 19 48.59 -15.79 10.83
N LYS A 20 48.97 -17.07 10.75
CA LYS A 20 48.01 -18.17 10.54
C LYS A 20 47.03 -18.32 11.70
N MET A 21 47.51 -18.18 12.95
CA MET A 21 46.64 -18.16 14.13
C MET A 21 45.71 -16.94 14.17
N PHE A 22 46.20 -15.77 13.77
CA PHE A 22 45.38 -14.55 13.69
C PHE A 22 44.27 -14.67 12.62
N PHE A 23 44.58 -15.25 11.45
CA PHE A 23 43.58 -15.53 10.42
C PHE A 23 42.57 -16.61 10.86
N ALA A 24 43.01 -17.64 11.57
CA ALA A 24 42.10 -18.67 12.11
C ALA A 24 41.16 -18.12 13.18
N LEU A 25 41.65 -17.20 14.04
CA LEU A 25 40.84 -16.51 15.04
C LEU A 25 39.82 -15.57 14.39
N ILE A 26 40.21 -14.81 13.36
CA ILE A 26 39.28 -13.94 12.60
C ILE A 26 38.24 -14.79 11.87
N LEU A 27 38.63 -15.88 11.22
CA LEU A 27 37.71 -16.76 10.51
C LEU A 27 36.72 -17.44 11.48
N GLY A 28 37.20 -17.88 12.64
CA GLY A 28 36.34 -18.41 13.70
C GLY A 28 35.35 -17.37 14.23
N LEU A 29 35.78 -16.13 14.44
CA LEU A 29 34.92 -15.03 14.89
C LEU A 29 33.86 -14.66 13.83
N VAL A 30 34.23 -14.66 12.55
CA VAL A 30 33.31 -14.42 11.42
C VAL A 30 32.28 -15.54 11.30
N ILE A 31 32.68 -16.80 11.50
CA ILE A 31 31.75 -17.94 11.49
C ILE A 31 30.78 -17.86 12.67
N VAL A 32 31.26 -17.54 13.88
CA VAL A 32 30.40 -17.39 15.07
C VAL A 32 29.44 -16.19 14.94
N LEU A 33 29.90 -15.07 14.35
CA LEU A 33 29.04 -13.93 14.05
C LEU A 33 28.03 -14.26 12.95
N ALA A 34 28.43 -14.98 11.91
CA ALA A 34 27.51 -15.40 10.85
C ALA A 34 26.45 -16.39 11.38
N THR A 35 26.82 -17.35 12.23
CA THR A 35 25.87 -18.30 12.81
C THR A 35 24.94 -17.61 13.80
N THR A 36 25.43 -16.71 14.66
CA THR A 36 24.57 -15.95 15.57
C THR A 36 23.64 -14.99 14.84
N VAL A 37 24.08 -14.32 13.78
CA VAL A 37 23.21 -13.49 12.93
C VAL A 37 22.18 -14.35 12.20
N ILE A 38 22.54 -15.53 11.69
CA ILE A 38 21.58 -16.48 11.09
C ILE A 38 20.59 -16.96 12.15
N THR A 39 21.03 -17.31 13.36
CA THR A 39 20.14 -17.72 14.46
C THR A 39 19.23 -16.58 14.90
N LEU A 40 19.71 -15.34 14.98
CA LEU A 40 18.90 -14.15 15.23
C LEU A 40 17.90 -13.87 14.10
N LEU A 41 18.28 -14.06 12.84
CA LEU A 41 17.38 -13.96 11.67
C LEU A 41 16.35 -15.11 11.62
N LEU A 42 16.68 -16.28 12.18
CA LEU A 42 15.76 -17.41 12.32
C LEU A 42 14.80 -17.21 13.51
N LEU A 43 15.24 -16.56 14.59
CA LEU A 43 14.44 -16.23 15.77
C LEU A 43 13.55 -14.98 15.56
N ASN A 44 13.92 -14.06 14.66
CA ASN A 44 13.11 -12.91 14.23
C ASN A 44 12.25 -13.20 12.98
N ARG A 45 12.06 -14.46 12.60
CA ARG A 45 11.02 -14.76 11.62
C ARG A 45 9.68 -14.39 12.26
N PRO A 46 8.83 -13.60 11.58
CA PRO A 46 7.44 -13.50 12.02
C PRO A 46 6.91 -14.94 12.14
N GLU A 47 6.18 -15.22 13.23
CA GLU A 47 5.46 -16.48 13.36
C GLU A 47 4.74 -16.78 12.04
N PRO A 48 4.65 -18.05 11.61
CA PRO A 48 3.81 -18.37 10.47
C PRO A 48 2.44 -17.77 10.75
N LEU A 49 2.02 -16.84 9.88
CA LEU A 49 0.67 -16.28 9.87
C LEU A 49 -0.28 -17.44 10.15
N VAL A 50 -1.10 -17.32 11.22
CA VAL A 50 -2.21 -18.24 11.51
C VAL A 50 -2.80 -18.67 10.17
N SER A 51 -2.71 -19.96 9.85
CA SER A 51 -2.97 -20.48 8.50
C SER A 51 -4.30 -19.92 8.01
N SER A 52 -4.26 -19.12 6.95
CA SER A 52 -5.46 -18.52 6.40
C SER A 52 -6.37 -19.63 5.88
N GLU A 53 -7.61 -19.64 6.36
CA GLU A 53 -8.59 -20.63 5.93
C GLU A 53 -9.25 -20.17 4.62
N LEU A 54 -9.58 -21.12 3.73
CA LEU A 54 -10.33 -20.78 2.52
C LEU A 54 -11.67 -20.15 2.92
N SER A 55 -11.94 -18.95 2.41
CA SER A 55 -13.13 -18.14 2.74
C SER A 55 -14.46 -18.82 2.42
N GLU A 56 -14.45 -19.83 1.54
CA GLU A 56 -15.61 -20.68 1.26
C GLU A 56 -15.98 -21.56 2.47
N ASN A 57 -15.04 -21.83 3.37
CA ASN A 57 -15.20 -22.71 4.52
C ASN A 57 -15.39 -21.94 5.84
N VAL A 58 -15.29 -20.62 5.84
CA VAL A 58 -15.38 -19.79 7.05
C VAL A 58 -16.64 -18.94 7.01
N LYS A 59 -17.46 -19.03 8.06
CA LYS A 59 -18.58 -18.12 8.28
C LYS A 59 -18.16 -17.01 9.25
N TYR A 60 -17.87 -15.82 8.72
CA TYR A 60 -17.39 -14.67 9.51
C TYR A 60 -18.47 -13.58 9.70
N ASN A 61 -19.69 -14.00 10.08
CA ASN A 61 -20.88 -13.15 10.13
C ASN A 61 -21.11 -12.44 11.48
N HIS A 62 -20.06 -12.24 12.27
CA HIS A 62 -20.12 -11.56 13.55
C HIS A 62 -18.91 -10.64 13.72
N PRO A 63 -18.90 -9.72 14.71
CA PRO A 63 -17.72 -8.89 14.96
C PRO A 63 -16.47 -9.72 15.22
N GLY A 64 -15.34 -9.27 14.68
CA GLY A 64 -14.07 -9.95 14.82
C GLY A 64 -13.11 -9.73 13.65
N ASP A 65 -11.94 -10.33 13.81
CA ASP A 65 -10.83 -10.29 12.86
C ASP A 65 -10.63 -11.68 12.25
N TYR A 66 -10.60 -11.77 10.91
CA TYR A 66 -10.53 -13.05 10.21
C TYR A 66 -9.46 -13.04 9.12
N ASN A 67 -8.53 -13.99 9.20
CA ASN A 67 -7.52 -14.21 8.15
C ASN A 67 -8.02 -15.27 7.17
N LEU A 68 -8.27 -14.85 5.93
CA LEU A 68 -8.99 -15.64 4.94
C LEU A 68 -8.18 -15.77 3.65
N SER A 69 -8.50 -16.80 2.88
CA SER A 69 -7.93 -17.06 1.55
C SER A 69 -9.01 -17.19 0.49
N ILE A 70 -8.71 -16.84 -0.75
CA ILE A 70 -9.58 -17.07 -1.91
C ILE A 70 -8.76 -17.50 -3.12
N ASN A 71 -9.32 -18.39 -3.95
CA ASN A 71 -8.72 -18.78 -5.21
C ASN A 71 -9.03 -17.75 -6.31
N VAL A 72 -7.98 -17.18 -6.88
CA VAL A 72 -8.01 -16.24 -8.00
C VAL A 72 -7.27 -16.88 -9.17
N ASN A 73 -8.01 -17.46 -10.11
CA ASN A 73 -7.47 -18.06 -11.32
C ASN A 73 -6.35 -19.10 -11.07
N GLY A 74 -6.53 -19.94 -10.06
CA GLY A 74 -5.57 -20.98 -9.66
C GLY A 74 -4.53 -20.52 -8.64
N MET A 75 -4.52 -19.24 -8.25
CA MET A 75 -3.64 -18.70 -7.21
C MET A 75 -4.41 -18.47 -5.92
N ILE A 76 -3.95 -19.05 -4.81
CA ILE A 76 -4.50 -18.75 -3.49
C ILE A 76 -3.98 -17.37 -3.04
N ARG A 77 -4.90 -16.47 -2.72
CA ARG A 77 -4.63 -15.09 -2.29
C ARG A 77 -5.22 -14.86 -0.90
N ASN A 78 -4.46 -14.21 -0.03
CA ASN A 78 -4.84 -14.00 1.36
C ASN A 78 -5.34 -12.57 1.59
N TYR A 79 -6.24 -12.41 2.54
CA TYR A 79 -6.72 -11.12 2.99
C TYR A 79 -7.19 -11.22 4.43
N TRP A 80 -7.04 -10.12 5.16
CA TRP A 80 -7.59 -9.98 6.50
C TRP A 80 -8.86 -9.12 6.42
N ILE A 81 -9.93 -9.52 7.08
CA ILE A 81 -11.13 -8.72 7.25
C ILE A 81 -11.37 -8.40 8.73
N HIS A 82 -11.76 -7.15 8.99
CA HIS A 82 -12.21 -6.66 10.28
C HIS A 82 -13.71 -6.34 10.19
N VAL A 83 -14.52 -7.07 10.96
CA VAL A 83 -15.95 -6.82 11.14
C VAL A 83 -16.14 -6.03 12.43
N PRO A 84 -16.70 -4.80 12.38
CA PRO A 84 -16.68 -3.88 13.50
C PRO A 84 -17.56 -4.36 14.65
N ILE A 85 -17.22 -3.93 15.86
CA ILE A 85 -18.05 -4.17 17.05
C ILE A 85 -19.49 -3.68 16.83
N GLY A 86 -20.46 -4.52 17.16
CA GLY A 86 -21.88 -4.22 17.01
C GLY A 86 -22.45 -4.44 15.60
N TYR A 87 -21.71 -5.05 14.68
CA TYR A 87 -22.33 -5.64 13.49
C TYR A 87 -23.38 -6.69 13.89
N ASP A 88 -24.59 -6.58 13.34
CA ASP A 88 -25.76 -7.36 13.76
C ASP A 88 -26.42 -8.15 12.62
N ASP A 89 -25.82 -8.15 11.43
CA ASP A 89 -26.34 -8.77 10.21
C ASP A 89 -27.77 -8.32 9.84
N LYS A 90 -28.20 -7.14 10.30
CA LYS A 90 -29.49 -6.53 9.95
C LYS A 90 -29.30 -5.23 9.19
N THR A 91 -28.32 -4.43 9.59
CA THR A 91 -28.04 -3.12 8.99
C THR A 91 -26.93 -3.23 7.95
N PRO A 92 -27.19 -2.88 6.66
CA PRO A 92 -26.14 -2.82 5.66
C PRO A 92 -25.04 -1.80 6.03
N LEU A 93 -23.79 -2.27 6.14
CA LEU A 93 -22.65 -1.42 6.46
C LEU A 93 -21.83 -1.08 5.21
N PRO A 94 -21.12 0.07 5.20
CA PRO A 94 -20.10 0.36 4.20
C PRO A 94 -18.95 -0.66 4.25
N LEU A 95 -18.26 -0.78 3.13
CA LEU A 95 -17.07 -1.61 2.99
C LEU A 95 -15.88 -0.75 2.52
N VAL A 96 -14.76 -0.84 3.21
CA VAL A 96 -13.51 -0.16 2.86
C VAL A 96 -12.41 -1.19 2.62
N ILE A 97 -11.75 -1.13 1.46
CA ILE A 97 -10.56 -1.92 1.15
C ILE A 97 -9.35 -1.03 1.42
N VAL A 98 -8.35 -1.51 2.16
CA VAL A 98 -7.13 -0.73 2.48
C VAL A 98 -5.89 -1.49 1.99
N LEU A 99 -5.17 -0.89 1.04
CA LEU A 99 -4.05 -1.51 0.33
C LEU A 99 -2.70 -1.03 0.88
N HIS A 100 -1.85 -1.97 1.27
CA HIS A 100 -0.51 -1.71 1.78
C HIS A 100 0.45 -1.19 0.69
N TRP A 101 1.54 -0.55 1.13
CA TRP A 101 2.66 -0.10 0.28
C TRP A 101 3.52 -1.28 -0.20
N TRP A 102 4.48 -1.03 -1.11
CA TRP A 102 5.44 -2.06 -1.52
C TRP A 102 6.17 -2.63 -0.31
N GLY A 103 6.12 -3.95 -0.11
CA GLY A 103 6.83 -4.64 0.97
C GLY A 103 6.10 -4.62 2.30
N GLY A 104 4.97 -3.91 2.37
CA GLY A 104 4.02 -4.04 3.46
C GLY A 104 3.24 -5.35 3.40
N ASN A 105 2.33 -5.50 4.36
CA ASN A 105 1.39 -6.62 4.41
C ASN A 105 0.05 -6.18 5.00
N SER A 106 -0.90 -7.10 5.02
CA SER A 106 -2.27 -6.87 5.50
C SER A 106 -2.31 -6.35 6.94
N LYS A 107 -1.43 -6.86 7.81
CA LYS A 107 -1.37 -6.45 9.21
C LYS A 107 -0.71 -5.10 9.39
N SER A 108 0.43 -4.88 8.74
CA SER A 108 1.19 -3.64 8.89
C SER A 108 0.41 -2.42 8.42
N VAL A 109 -0.40 -2.54 7.36
CA VAL A 109 -1.24 -1.42 6.89
C VAL A 109 -2.44 -1.18 7.81
N GLU A 110 -3.02 -2.21 8.42
CA GLU A 110 -4.05 -2.03 9.45
C GLU A 110 -3.50 -1.20 10.61
N GLU A 111 -2.34 -1.59 11.15
CA GLU A 111 -1.70 -0.91 12.26
C GLU A 111 -1.32 0.54 11.91
N TYR A 112 -0.73 0.73 10.71
CA TYR A 112 -0.29 2.03 10.20
C TYR A 112 -1.46 3.00 9.98
N THR A 113 -2.59 2.50 9.48
CA THR A 113 -3.73 3.35 9.12
C THR A 113 -4.76 3.48 10.24
N GLY A 114 -4.86 2.48 11.12
CA GLY A 114 -5.85 2.42 12.19
C GLY A 114 -7.29 2.34 11.71
N PHE A 115 -7.55 1.90 10.47
CA PHE A 115 -8.89 1.83 9.91
C PHE A 115 -9.83 0.92 10.70
N SER A 116 -9.34 -0.15 11.34
CA SER A 116 -10.18 -1.02 12.18
C SER A 116 -10.73 -0.27 13.40
N ARG A 117 -9.90 0.54 14.08
CA ARG A 117 -10.38 1.40 15.17
C ARG A 117 -11.40 2.44 14.70
N LYS A 118 -11.25 2.94 13.47
CA LYS A 118 -12.22 3.86 12.87
C LYS A 118 -13.53 3.15 12.52
N ALA A 119 -13.44 1.92 12.00
CA ALA A 119 -14.56 1.04 11.69
C ALA A 119 -15.42 0.72 12.91
N ASP A 120 -14.80 0.42 14.06
CA ASP A 120 -15.53 0.19 15.32
C ASP A 120 -16.38 1.39 15.75
N ARG A 121 -15.85 2.60 15.54
CA ARG A 121 -16.50 3.87 15.92
C ARG A 121 -17.62 4.26 14.94
N GLU A 122 -17.38 4.05 13.65
CA GLU A 122 -18.23 4.61 12.57
C GLU A 122 -19.06 3.56 11.83
N LYS A 123 -18.94 2.29 12.22
CA LYS A 123 -19.73 1.16 11.72
C LYS A 123 -19.55 0.91 10.23
N PHE A 124 -18.34 0.53 9.83
CA PHE A 124 -18.05 -0.02 8.51
C PHE A 124 -17.12 -1.23 8.59
N ILE A 125 -17.14 -2.09 7.58
CA ILE A 125 -16.28 -3.26 7.48
C ILE A 125 -15.00 -2.89 6.73
N VAL A 126 -13.86 -3.45 7.14
CA VAL A 126 -12.56 -3.20 6.49
C VAL A 126 -11.93 -4.49 6.00
N ILE A 127 -11.46 -4.49 4.77
CA ILE A 127 -10.62 -5.56 4.23
C ILE A 127 -9.21 -5.02 4.00
N TYR A 128 -8.20 -5.78 4.44
CA TYR A 128 -6.78 -5.58 4.21
C TYR A 128 -6.25 -6.74 3.35
N PRO A 129 -6.22 -6.59 2.01
CA PRO A 129 -5.75 -7.64 1.11
C PRO A 129 -4.21 -7.78 1.13
N GLN A 130 -3.70 -8.98 0.87
CA GLN A 130 -2.27 -9.26 0.77
C GLN A 130 -1.76 -9.21 -0.68
N GLY A 131 -0.75 -8.37 -0.93
CA GLY A 131 -0.01 -8.29 -2.20
C GLY A 131 0.82 -9.55 -2.47
N THR A 132 1.39 -9.64 -3.68
CA THR A 132 2.11 -10.83 -4.14
C THR A 132 3.62 -10.63 -4.13
N GLY A 133 4.36 -11.65 -3.68
CA GLY A 133 5.82 -11.68 -3.72
C GLY A 133 6.45 -11.92 -2.35
N THR A 134 7.76 -12.10 -2.33
CA THR A 134 8.57 -12.10 -1.10
C THR A 134 8.71 -10.71 -0.51
N ASP A 135 8.64 -9.71 -1.39
CA ASP A 135 8.52 -8.30 -1.06
C ASP A 135 7.17 -7.84 -1.67
N PRO A 136 6.06 -7.98 -0.92
CA PRO A 136 4.72 -7.98 -1.53
C PRO A 136 4.39 -6.69 -2.26
N THR A 137 3.95 -6.82 -3.52
CA THR A 137 3.50 -5.69 -4.34
C THR A 137 2.11 -5.91 -4.95
N TRP A 138 1.56 -4.83 -5.49
CA TRP A 138 0.38 -4.77 -6.34
C TRP A 138 0.78 -4.50 -7.78
N ASN A 139 0.09 -5.17 -8.70
CA ASN A 139 0.13 -4.86 -10.12
C ASN A 139 -0.81 -3.68 -10.43
N ALA A 140 -0.32 -2.45 -10.27
CA ALA A 140 -1.03 -1.23 -10.64
C ALA A 140 -0.97 -0.93 -12.16
N GLY A 141 -0.55 -1.89 -12.99
CA GLY A 141 -0.57 -1.81 -14.46
C GLY A 141 0.69 -1.21 -15.10
N PHE A 142 1.42 -0.37 -14.36
CA PHE A 142 2.72 0.17 -14.77
C PHE A 142 3.84 -0.07 -13.75
N CYS A 143 3.44 -0.29 -12.49
CA CYS A 143 4.26 -0.46 -11.30
C CYS A 143 3.51 -1.48 -10.39
N CYS A 144 4.14 -2.31 -9.57
CA CYS A 144 5.57 -2.45 -9.36
C CYS A 144 5.94 -3.92 -9.05
N GLY A 145 7.24 -4.20 -9.07
CA GLY A 145 7.81 -5.43 -8.51
C GLY A 145 7.24 -6.73 -9.08
N GLN A 146 7.21 -7.77 -8.25
CA GLN A 146 6.88 -9.13 -8.65
C GLN A 146 5.44 -9.26 -9.16
N ALA A 147 4.48 -8.54 -8.57
CA ALA A 147 3.09 -8.59 -9.03
C ALA A 147 2.94 -8.12 -10.48
N LEU A 148 3.62 -7.02 -10.86
CA LEU A 148 3.65 -6.57 -12.25
C LEU A 148 4.39 -7.56 -13.16
N GLN A 149 5.59 -8.00 -12.76
CA GLN A 149 6.43 -8.92 -13.56
C GLN A 149 5.71 -10.24 -13.87
N ASN A 150 5.01 -10.78 -12.87
CA ASN A 150 4.26 -12.03 -12.98
C ASN A 150 2.84 -11.82 -13.55
N ARG A 151 2.48 -10.59 -13.95
CA ARG A 151 1.17 -10.23 -14.48
C ARG A 151 0.02 -10.68 -13.56
N VAL A 152 0.21 -10.51 -12.26
CA VAL A 152 -0.80 -10.86 -11.26
C VAL A 152 -2.06 -10.05 -11.49
N ASN A 153 -3.21 -10.71 -11.46
CA ASN A 153 -4.51 -10.06 -11.66
C ASN A 153 -5.09 -9.59 -10.33
N ASP A 154 -4.54 -8.50 -9.79
CA ASP A 154 -5.01 -7.91 -8.53
C ASP A 154 -6.40 -7.28 -8.68
N VAL A 155 -6.79 -6.84 -9.88
CA VAL A 155 -8.16 -6.32 -10.14
C VAL A 155 -9.20 -7.42 -9.91
N GLU A 156 -8.99 -8.62 -10.46
CA GLU A 156 -9.89 -9.76 -10.24
C GLU A 156 -9.85 -10.25 -8.78
N PHE A 157 -8.69 -10.21 -8.13
CA PHE A 157 -8.60 -10.54 -6.71
C PHE A 157 -9.50 -9.63 -5.85
N ILE A 158 -9.38 -8.31 -6.03
CA ILE A 158 -10.21 -7.35 -5.29
C ILE A 158 -11.70 -7.49 -5.64
N ARG A 159 -12.03 -7.71 -6.92
CA ARG A 159 -13.42 -7.97 -7.34
C ARG A 159 -14.01 -9.19 -6.64
N ARG A 160 -13.24 -10.28 -6.52
CA ARG A 160 -13.68 -11.53 -5.89
C ARG A 160 -13.87 -11.40 -4.38
N ILE A 161 -12.95 -10.75 -3.67
CA ILE A 161 -13.12 -10.56 -2.22
C ILE A 161 -14.33 -9.67 -1.91
N VAL A 162 -14.54 -8.59 -2.68
CA VAL A 162 -15.73 -7.75 -2.51
C VAL A 162 -17.00 -8.56 -2.73
N LYS A 163 -17.07 -9.32 -3.83
CA LYS A 163 -18.22 -10.18 -4.12
C LYS A 163 -18.48 -11.19 -2.99
N LYS A 164 -17.44 -11.91 -2.54
CA LYS A 164 -17.56 -12.90 -1.46
C LYS A 164 -18.01 -12.27 -0.16
N THR A 165 -17.46 -11.11 0.20
CA THR A 165 -17.89 -10.38 1.40
C THR A 165 -19.33 -9.90 1.31
N MET A 166 -19.83 -9.53 0.12
CA MET A 166 -21.25 -9.18 -0.07
C MET A 166 -22.18 -10.40 -0.02
N GLU A 167 -21.68 -11.60 -0.30
CA GLU A 167 -22.42 -12.86 -0.13
C GLU A 167 -22.50 -13.26 1.36
N ASP A 168 -21.44 -13.00 2.12
CA ASP A 168 -21.33 -13.41 3.52
C ASP A 168 -21.87 -12.39 4.54
N LEU A 169 -21.83 -11.09 4.18
CA LEU A 169 -22.18 -9.97 5.05
C LEU A 169 -23.15 -9.01 4.34
N LYS A 170 -23.99 -8.33 5.13
CA LYS A 170 -24.83 -7.22 4.65
C LYS A 170 -23.98 -5.98 4.42
N ILE A 171 -23.49 -5.85 3.21
CA ILE A 171 -22.81 -4.66 2.70
C ILE A 171 -23.79 -3.78 1.95
N ASP A 172 -23.68 -2.46 2.14
CA ASP A 172 -24.35 -1.50 1.29
C ASP A 172 -23.60 -1.36 -0.06
N PRO A 173 -24.18 -1.80 -1.19
CA PRO A 173 -23.50 -1.77 -2.50
C PRO A 173 -23.21 -0.35 -2.99
N LYS A 174 -23.85 0.68 -2.43
CA LYS A 174 -23.56 2.08 -2.76
C LYS A 174 -22.39 2.66 -1.97
N ARG A 175 -21.92 1.97 -0.94
CA ARG A 175 -20.88 2.45 -0.01
C ARG A 175 -19.69 1.48 0.06
N VAL A 176 -19.13 1.18 -1.11
CA VAL A 176 -17.89 0.41 -1.26
C VAL A 176 -16.76 1.34 -1.70
N TYR A 177 -15.65 1.32 -0.95
CA TYR A 177 -14.55 2.27 -1.10
C TYR A 177 -13.21 1.57 -1.09
N VAL A 178 -12.17 2.19 -1.67
CA VAL A 178 -10.80 1.70 -1.57
C VAL A 178 -9.83 2.83 -1.21
N ALA A 179 -8.95 2.56 -0.27
CA ALA A 179 -7.83 3.41 0.12
C ALA A 179 -6.51 2.68 -0.12
N GLY A 180 -5.44 3.40 -0.42
CA GLY A 180 -4.12 2.78 -0.54
C GLY A 180 -2.97 3.77 -0.37
N VAL A 181 -1.82 3.23 0.03
CA VAL A 181 -0.58 3.99 0.25
C VAL A 181 0.49 3.56 -0.76
N SER A 182 1.21 4.49 -1.36
CA SER A 182 2.33 4.22 -2.29
C SER A 182 1.89 3.30 -3.45
N ASN A 183 2.53 2.13 -3.64
CA ASN A 183 2.10 1.13 -4.61
C ASN A 183 0.62 0.68 -4.41
N GLY A 184 0.13 0.62 -3.17
CA GLY A 184 -1.29 0.40 -2.88
C GLY A 184 -2.17 1.59 -3.32
N GLY A 185 -1.66 2.81 -3.26
CA GLY A 185 -2.32 4.01 -3.77
C GLY A 185 -2.39 4.03 -5.31
N MET A 186 -1.32 3.59 -5.98
CA MET A 186 -1.32 3.37 -7.43
C MET A 186 -2.36 2.31 -7.82
N MET A 187 -2.45 1.23 -7.03
CA MET A 187 -3.47 0.21 -7.24
C MET A 187 -4.88 0.74 -6.99
N ALA A 188 -5.09 1.59 -5.98
CA ALA A 188 -6.38 2.23 -5.72
C ALA A 188 -6.85 3.09 -6.92
N HIS A 189 -5.95 3.79 -7.62
CA HIS A 189 -6.30 4.45 -8.89
C HIS A 189 -6.76 3.46 -9.95
N ARG A 190 -6.00 2.38 -10.17
CA ARG A 190 -6.36 1.35 -11.17
C ARG A 190 -7.72 0.73 -10.85
N LEU A 191 -7.97 0.39 -9.59
CA LEU A 191 -9.23 -0.16 -9.11
C LEU A 191 -10.38 0.82 -9.26
N GLY A 192 -10.19 2.10 -8.92
CA GLY A 192 -11.22 3.12 -9.14
C GLY A 192 -11.63 3.24 -10.60
N ALA A 193 -10.68 3.05 -11.54
CA ALA A 193 -10.97 3.09 -12.96
C ALA A 193 -11.67 1.80 -13.45
N GLU A 194 -11.03 0.65 -13.25
CA GLU A 194 -11.48 -0.64 -13.80
C GLU A 194 -12.64 -1.27 -13.03
N LEU A 195 -12.78 -0.97 -11.74
CA LEU A 195 -13.88 -1.38 -10.87
C LEU A 195 -14.79 -0.19 -10.51
N SER A 196 -14.92 0.78 -11.42
CA SER A 196 -15.83 1.93 -11.27
C SER A 196 -17.30 1.51 -11.15
N ASP A 197 -17.66 0.28 -11.49
CA ASP A 197 -18.97 -0.33 -11.22
C ASP A 197 -19.17 -0.72 -9.75
N ILE A 198 -18.08 -0.95 -9.01
CA ILE A 198 -18.07 -1.32 -7.59
C ILE A 198 -17.82 -0.09 -6.70
N PHE A 199 -16.70 0.60 -6.90
CA PHE A 199 -16.28 1.66 -5.98
C PHE A 199 -17.08 2.94 -6.19
N ALA A 200 -17.50 3.56 -5.07
CA ALA A 200 -18.15 4.87 -5.06
C ALA A 200 -17.12 6.00 -4.94
N ALA A 201 -16.04 5.76 -4.18
CA ALA A 201 -14.93 6.68 -4.02
C ALA A 201 -13.61 5.96 -3.73
N ILE A 202 -12.49 6.62 -4.03
CA ILE A 202 -11.15 6.13 -3.72
C ILE A 202 -10.34 7.17 -2.92
N ALA A 203 -9.41 6.69 -2.10
CA ALA A 203 -8.42 7.49 -1.40
C ALA A 203 -7.01 7.03 -1.73
N VAL A 204 -6.13 7.98 -2.04
CA VAL A 204 -4.75 7.71 -2.45
C VAL A 204 -3.79 8.54 -1.61
N VAL A 205 -2.80 7.88 -1.01
CA VAL A 205 -1.72 8.54 -0.28
C VAL A 205 -0.39 8.17 -0.91
N SER A 206 0.42 9.17 -1.28
CA SER A 206 1.76 8.99 -1.85
C SER A 206 1.80 8.10 -3.10
N GLY A 207 0.74 8.09 -3.89
CA GLY A 207 0.61 7.30 -5.12
C GLY A 207 0.11 8.16 -6.27
N SER A 208 0.48 7.79 -7.50
CA SER A 208 0.08 8.51 -8.71
C SER A 208 -0.40 7.56 -9.80
N ILE A 209 -0.98 8.12 -10.86
CA ILE A 209 -1.18 7.40 -12.11
C ILE A 209 0.18 7.24 -12.82
N GLY A 210 0.37 6.13 -13.54
CA GLY A 210 1.57 5.87 -14.32
C GLY A 210 1.57 6.57 -15.68
N LYS A 211 2.75 6.71 -16.28
CA LYS A 211 2.95 7.15 -17.66
C LYS A 211 3.75 6.14 -18.46
N SER A 212 3.50 6.07 -19.77
CA SER A 212 4.43 5.45 -20.71
C SER A 212 5.64 6.35 -20.93
N SER A 213 6.70 5.79 -21.52
CA SER A 213 7.85 6.55 -22.00
C SER A 213 7.48 7.65 -23.02
N SER A 214 6.36 7.48 -23.74
CA SER A 214 5.80 8.48 -24.65
C SER A 214 4.94 9.55 -23.96
N GLY A 215 4.82 9.52 -22.63
CA GLY A 215 4.04 10.49 -21.86
C GLY A 215 2.52 10.23 -21.84
N ARG A 216 2.05 9.06 -22.29
CA ARG A 216 0.62 8.69 -22.21
C ARG A 216 0.31 8.15 -20.81
N LEU A 217 -0.78 8.60 -20.20
CA LEU A 217 -1.26 8.02 -18.94
C LEU A 217 -1.58 6.52 -19.11
N ILE A 218 -1.17 5.72 -18.13
CA ILE A 218 -1.45 4.29 -18.05
C ILE A 218 -2.54 4.10 -16.98
N ILE A 219 -3.78 4.30 -17.42
CA ILE A 219 -4.99 4.06 -16.63
C ILE A 219 -6.18 3.90 -17.60
N ALA A 220 -7.17 3.09 -17.22
CA ALA A 220 -8.42 2.99 -17.97
C ALA A 220 -9.32 4.20 -17.73
N ASN A 221 -10.23 4.50 -18.66
CA ASN A 221 -11.30 5.44 -18.37
C ASN A 221 -12.37 4.75 -17.53
N PRO A 222 -12.82 5.34 -16.41
CA PRO A 222 -13.88 4.74 -15.61
C PRO A 222 -15.21 4.75 -16.37
N SER A 223 -15.99 3.68 -16.21
CA SER A 223 -17.32 3.52 -16.82
C SER A 223 -18.44 4.26 -16.05
N LYS A 224 -18.15 4.63 -14.79
CA LYS A 224 -19.01 5.39 -13.88
C LYS A 224 -18.16 6.45 -13.19
N PRO A 225 -18.71 7.63 -12.83
CA PRO A 225 -17.96 8.63 -12.09
C PRO A 225 -17.60 8.10 -10.68
N VAL A 226 -16.42 8.47 -10.17
CA VAL A 226 -15.87 8.01 -8.89
C VAL A 226 -15.25 9.20 -8.15
N SER A 227 -15.71 9.51 -6.94
CA SER A 227 -15.10 10.59 -6.14
C SER A 227 -13.68 10.19 -5.69
N VAL A 228 -12.74 11.14 -5.69
CA VAL A 228 -11.33 10.84 -5.41
C VAL A 228 -10.75 11.82 -4.40
N ILE A 229 -10.10 11.31 -3.36
CA ILE A 229 -9.28 12.09 -2.44
C ILE A 229 -7.82 11.65 -2.53
N ILE A 230 -6.91 12.61 -2.72
CA ILE A 230 -5.48 12.37 -2.93
C ILE A 230 -4.71 13.16 -1.88
N PHE A 231 -3.69 12.54 -1.29
CA PHE A 231 -2.73 13.18 -0.39
C PHE A 231 -1.33 12.92 -0.93
N HIS A 232 -0.53 13.96 -1.12
CA HIS A 232 0.83 13.78 -1.64
C HIS A 232 1.81 14.81 -1.09
N GLY A 233 3.02 14.35 -0.78
CA GLY A 233 4.12 15.21 -0.35
C GLY A 233 4.78 15.88 -1.54
N GLU A 234 4.99 17.20 -1.47
CA GLU A 234 5.64 17.94 -2.56
C GLU A 234 7.12 17.57 -2.72
N LYS A 235 7.74 17.05 -1.65
CA LYS A 235 9.14 16.58 -1.59
C LYS A 235 9.27 15.06 -1.68
N ASP A 236 8.26 14.36 -2.18
CA ASP A 236 8.33 12.92 -2.39
C ASP A 236 9.34 12.59 -3.50
N GLU A 237 10.41 11.86 -3.17
CA GLU A 237 11.48 11.46 -4.12
C GLU A 237 11.22 10.07 -4.73
N LEU A 238 10.32 9.27 -4.14
CA LEU A 238 9.98 7.93 -4.63
C LEU A 238 8.87 7.99 -5.68
N VAL A 239 7.83 8.79 -5.41
CA VAL A 239 6.75 9.10 -6.35
C VAL A 239 6.73 10.61 -6.56
N PRO A 240 7.52 11.12 -7.52
CA PRO A 240 7.76 12.56 -7.67
C PRO A 240 6.48 13.36 -7.86
N TYR A 241 6.30 14.42 -7.07
CA TYR A 241 5.11 15.28 -7.15
C TYR A 241 4.88 15.85 -8.56
N ASN A 242 5.99 16.25 -9.20
CA ASN A 242 5.99 16.81 -10.56
C ASN A 242 5.98 15.73 -11.66
N GLY A 243 5.88 14.45 -11.30
CA GLY A 243 5.97 13.32 -12.22
C GLY A 243 7.40 13.08 -12.71
N GLY A 244 7.55 12.21 -13.70
CA GLY A 244 8.85 11.82 -14.26
C GLY A 244 9.29 10.42 -13.85
N GLY A 245 10.57 10.12 -14.10
CA GLY A 245 11.15 8.80 -13.84
C GLY A 245 11.65 8.66 -12.41
N SER A 246 11.23 7.61 -11.71
CA SER A 246 11.82 7.19 -10.43
C SER A 246 11.64 5.67 -10.27
N MET A 247 12.55 5.02 -9.55
CA MET A 247 12.51 3.56 -9.28
C MET A 247 12.37 2.67 -10.55
N GLY A 248 12.75 3.16 -11.73
CA GLY A 248 12.58 2.45 -13.01
C GLY A 248 11.17 2.54 -13.62
N TYR A 249 10.30 3.39 -13.08
CA TYR A 249 8.93 3.64 -13.54
C TYR A 249 8.74 5.12 -13.90
N PHE A 250 7.69 5.42 -14.67
CA PHE A 250 7.33 6.79 -15.04
C PHE A 250 5.98 7.16 -14.41
N PHE A 251 5.95 8.30 -13.73
CA PHE A 251 4.79 8.79 -12.99
C PHE A 251 4.20 10.02 -13.68
N ALA A 252 2.87 10.10 -13.71
CA ALA A 252 2.16 11.36 -13.92
C ALA A 252 2.43 12.31 -12.76
N SER A 253 2.39 13.62 -13.02
CA SER A 253 2.40 14.57 -11.91
C SER A 253 1.13 14.41 -11.08
N ILE A 254 1.16 14.82 -9.83
CA ILE A 254 -0.01 14.72 -8.95
C ILE A 254 -1.13 15.66 -9.41
N ASN A 255 -0.76 16.82 -9.97
CA ASN A 255 -1.70 17.71 -10.63
C ASN A 255 -2.34 17.06 -11.87
N GLU A 256 -1.56 16.37 -12.71
CA GLU A 256 -2.08 15.64 -13.87
C GLU A 256 -2.98 14.47 -13.45
N THR A 257 -2.62 13.79 -12.35
CA THR A 257 -3.40 12.71 -11.74
C THR A 257 -4.76 13.22 -11.23
N ALA A 258 -4.78 14.32 -10.49
CA ALA A 258 -6.03 14.94 -10.03
C ALA A 258 -6.89 15.43 -11.20
N LEU A 259 -6.26 16.03 -12.22
CA LEU A 259 -6.94 16.54 -13.39
C LEU A 259 -7.54 15.42 -14.27
N PHE A 260 -6.88 14.25 -14.35
CA PHE A 260 -7.45 13.06 -14.98
C PHE A 260 -8.81 12.71 -14.36
N TRP A 261 -8.87 12.62 -13.02
CA TRP A 261 -10.11 12.31 -12.31
C TRP A 261 -11.16 13.41 -12.46
N ALA A 262 -10.76 14.68 -12.36
CA ALA A 262 -11.67 15.80 -12.55
C ALA A 262 -12.33 15.75 -13.94
N ARG A 263 -11.57 15.40 -14.98
CA ARG A 263 -12.09 15.22 -16.34
C ARG A 263 -12.97 13.98 -16.47
N ALA A 264 -12.55 12.85 -15.91
CA ALA A 264 -13.33 11.61 -15.95
C ALA A 264 -14.70 11.76 -15.26
N ASN A 265 -14.76 12.58 -14.21
CA ASN A 265 -15.97 12.91 -13.47
C ASN A 265 -16.75 14.09 -14.04
N ASN A 266 -16.25 14.77 -15.08
CA ASN A 266 -16.81 16.00 -15.62
C ASN A 266 -16.96 17.12 -14.56
N CYS A 267 -16.02 17.22 -13.62
CA CYS A 267 -15.94 18.33 -12.67
C CYS A 267 -15.56 19.64 -13.38
N SER A 268 -15.84 20.77 -12.73
CA SER A 268 -15.24 22.06 -13.09
C SER A 268 -13.72 21.95 -13.08
N GLN A 269 -13.05 22.39 -14.16
CA GLN A 269 -11.58 22.46 -14.23
C GLN A 269 -10.99 23.70 -13.54
N ASN A 270 -11.85 24.56 -12.97
CA ASN A 270 -11.46 25.66 -12.09
C ASN A 270 -11.64 25.20 -10.64
N PRO A 271 -10.58 24.73 -9.96
CA PRO A 271 -10.71 24.22 -8.61
C PRO A 271 -10.79 25.36 -7.58
N VAL A 272 -11.39 25.05 -6.44
CA VAL A 272 -11.27 25.87 -5.22
C VAL A 272 -9.97 25.51 -4.53
N ILE A 273 -9.15 26.51 -4.19
CA ILE A 273 -7.88 26.33 -3.50
C ILE A 273 -7.97 26.92 -2.10
N GLU A 274 -7.71 26.09 -1.09
CA GLU A 274 -7.66 26.46 0.31
C GLU A 274 -6.23 26.25 0.83
N ILE A 275 -5.64 27.25 1.47
CA ILE A 275 -4.28 27.16 2.02
C ILE A 275 -4.38 27.27 3.53
N SER A 276 -3.81 26.29 4.24
CA SER A 276 -3.70 26.31 5.70
C SER A 276 -2.94 27.55 6.20
N SER A 277 -3.21 27.97 7.44
CA SER A 277 -2.61 29.18 8.02
C SER A 277 -1.08 29.16 8.06
N ASN A 278 -0.47 27.99 8.30
CA ASN A 278 0.97 27.79 8.27
C ASN A 278 1.52 27.47 6.86
N ARG A 279 0.66 27.47 5.84
CA ARG A 279 0.95 27.20 4.43
C ARG A 279 1.54 25.81 4.14
N ARG A 280 1.54 24.88 5.11
CA ARG A 280 2.07 23.52 4.94
C ARG A 280 1.16 22.64 4.09
N ILE A 281 -0.13 22.96 4.08
CA ILE A 281 -1.16 22.21 3.37
C ILE A 281 -1.84 23.14 2.37
N VAL A 282 -1.86 22.71 1.11
CA VAL A 282 -2.67 23.29 0.04
C VAL A 282 -3.71 22.27 -0.37
N LYS A 283 -4.99 22.60 -0.22
CA LYS A 283 -6.11 21.75 -0.62
C LYS A 283 -6.73 22.30 -1.90
N THR A 284 -6.73 21.49 -2.95
CA THR A 284 -7.31 21.80 -4.26
C THR A 284 -8.54 20.93 -4.47
N THR A 285 -9.70 21.54 -4.71
CA THR A 285 -10.98 20.82 -4.85
C THR A 285 -11.64 21.10 -6.20
N TYR A 286 -11.86 20.06 -6.99
CA TYR A 286 -12.65 20.09 -8.23
C TYR A 286 -14.07 19.61 -7.93
N THR A 287 -15.05 20.50 -8.05
CA THR A 287 -16.46 20.26 -7.70
C THR A 287 -17.36 20.14 -8.94
N GLY A 288 -18.62 19.77 -8.72
CA GLY A 288 -19.66 19.78 -9.75
C GLY A 288 -19.57 18.62 -10.74
N GLY A 289 -18.89 17.53 -10.36
CA GLY A 289 -18.83 16.33 -11.18
C GLY A 289 -20.18 15.62 -11.29
N LEU A 290 -20.30 14.74 -12.28
CA LEU A 290 -21.43 13.84 -12.46
C LEU A 290 -21.73 13.10 -11.16
N ASN A 291 -23.02 12.90 -10.86
CA ASN A 291 -23.49 12.23 -9.65
C ASN A 291 -22.90 12.83 -8.35
N ASN A 292 -22.71 14.15 -8.35
CA ASN A 292 -22.09 14.92 -7.25
C ASN A 292 -20.67 14.45 -6.88
N THR A 293 -19.95 13.86 -7.84
CA THR A 293 -18.56 13.47 -7.59
C THR A 293 -17.66 14.69 -7.44
N GLU A 294 -16.62 14.52 -6.63
CA GLU A 294 -15.60 15.55 -6.39
C GLU A 294 -14.20 14.94 -6.41
N VAL A 295 -13.20 15.76 -6.73
CA VAL A 295 -11.79 15.40 -6.63
C VAL A 295 -11.09 16.36 -5.68
N VAL A 296 -10.52 15.86 -4.60
CA VAL A 296 -9.83 16.64 -3.58
C VAL A 296 -8.37 16.22 -3.55
N LEU A 297 -7.46 17.17 -3.70
CA LEU A 297 -6.02 16.98 -3.56
C LEU A 297 -5.50 17.78 -2.37
N TYR A 298 -4.89 17.09 -1.41
CA TYR A 298 -4.08 17.68 -0.35
C TYR A 298 -2.60 17.57 -0.74
N THR A 299 -1.98 18.72 -0.97
CA THR A 299 -0.53 18.84 -1.17
C THR A 299 0.11 19.24 0.16
N ILE A 300 1.05 18.41 0.64
CA ILE A 300 1.82 18.65 1.86
C ILE A 300 3.17 19.21 1.42
N THR A 301 3.33 20.54 1.51
CA THR A 301 4.43 21.28 0.84
C THR A 301 5.82 20.92 1.37
N ASP A 302 5.90 20.46 2.63
CA ASP A 302 7.14 20.00 3.25
C ASP A 302 7.22 18.47 3.40
N GLY A 303 6.21 17.75 2.93
CA GLY A 303 6.08 16.30 3.08
C GLY A 303 6.89 15.53 2.04
N GLY A 304 7.51 14.43 2.47
CA GLY A 304 8.16 13.43 1.61
C GLY A 304 7.20 12.28 1.24
N HIS A 305 7.70 11.06 1.18
CA HIS A 305 6.88 9.88 0.86
C HIS A 305 6.01 9.39 2.04
N ASP A 306 6.51 9.47 3.28
CA ASP A 306 5.82 8.98 4.48
C ASP A 306 4.93 10.05 5.12
N ILE A 307 3.96 10.56 4.38
CA ILE A 307 3.08 11.66 4.84
C ILE A 307 1.91 11.21 5.73
N TRP A 308 1.63 9.90 5.84
CA TRP A 308 0.50 9.46 6.67
C TRP A 308 0.63 9.91 8.13
N ASN A 309 1.84 9.74 8.69
CA ASN A 309 2.14 10.12 10.06
C ASN A 309 2.83 11.49 10.14
N SER A 310 3.69 11.85 9.16
CA SER A 310 4.50 13.06 9.24
C SER A 310 3.77 14.36 8.87
N ALA A 311 2.65 14.28 8.14
CA ALA A 311 1.91 15.47 7.72
C ALA A 311 1.21 16.19 8.87
N GLY A 312 0.98 15.52 10.01
CA GLY A 312 0.28 16.09 11.16
C GLY A 312 -1.21 16.35 10.90
N ILE A 313 -1.83 15.57 10.01
CA ILE A 313 -3.28 15.59 9.74
C ILE A 313 -3.92 14.24 10.07
N PRO A 314 -5.20 14.22 10.49
CA PRO A 314 -5.90 12.97 10.80
C PRO A 314 -6.34 12.26 9.51
N MET A 315 -5.38 11.63 8.82
CA MET A 315 -5.54 11.06 7.47
C MET A 315 -6.76 10.14 7.36
N THR A 316 -6.88 9.19 8.30
CA THR A 316 -7.98 8.20 8.35
C THR A 316 -9.35 8.85 8.54
N ASP A 317 -9.43 9.90 9.36
CA ASP A 317 -10.68 10.63 9.57
C ASP A 317 -11.07 11.42 8.32
N LEU A 318 -10.13 12.11 7.68
CA LEU A 318 -10.37 12.85 6.44
C LEU A 318 -10.83 11.94 5.31
N ILE A 319 -10.19 10.77 5.17
CA ILE A 319 -10.59 9.76 4.17
C ILE A 319 -11.99 9.24 4.47
N TRP A 320 -12.29 8.89 5.72
CA TRP A 320 -13.61 8.38 6.07
C TRP A 320 -14.72 9.42 5.89
N ASP A 321 -14.49 10.66 6.30
CA ASP A 321 -15.45 11.75 6.11
C ASP A 321 -15.70 12.05 4.63
N PHE A 322 -14.68 11.87 3.78
CA PHE A 322 -14.84 11.91 2.34
C PHE A 322 -15.72 10.73 1.86
N PHE A 323 -15.38 9.50 2.19
CA PHE A 323 -16.16 8.32 1.79
C PHE A 323 -17.63 8.42 2.19
N LYS A 324 -17.94 8.79 3.43
CA LYS A 324 -19.33 8.99 3.91
C LYS A 324 -20.15 9.95 3.04
N LYS A 325 -19.52 10.99 2.49
CA LYS A 325 -20.19 12.00 1.66
C LYS A 325 -20.43 11.55 0.23
N HIS A 326 -19.75 10.49 -0.22
CA HIS A 326 -19.74 10.04 -1.61
C HIS A 326 -20.26 8.61 -1.77
N PRO A 327 -21.50 8.29 -1.36
CA PRO A 327 -22.13 7.05 -1.79
C PRO A 327 -22.39 7.12 -3.31
N LYS A 328 -22.44 5.95 -3.94
CA LYS A 328 -22.81 5.81 -5.35
C LYS A 328 -24.27 6.23 -5.54
N GLN A 329 -24.56 7.04 -6.55
CA GLN A 329 -25.93 7.44 -6.91
C GLN A 329 -26.62 6.35 -7.72
#